data_AF-A0A0D8XRG0-F1
#
_entry.id   AF-A0A0D8XRG0-F1
#
_cell.length_a   1.000
_cell.length_b   1.000
_cell.length_c   1.000
_cell.angle_alpha   90.00
_cell.angle_beta   90.00
_cell.angle_gamma   90.00
#
_symmetry.space_group_name_H-M   'P 1'
#
loop_
_entity.id
_entity.type
_entity.pdbx_description
1 polymer ?
#
loop_
_entity_poly.entity_id
_entity_poly.type
_entity_poly.pdbx_seq_one_letter_code
_entity_poly.pdbx_strand_id
1 'polypeptide(L)'
;MATLTGAQSFVSGKHHAALLTNCNEWEEKACLAGRRSGDLVAPMTFCPDLHFVDLKSPVADMRNSNLGKTEGPPSAVAGLFIGAHIEFGEGLKWLHFDIAAPAESGDRATGYGPALLSCLLGHLTKAPMFKH
;
A
#
# COMPACT_ATOMS: atom_id res chain seq x y z
N MET A 1 5.11 -2.42 -4.12
CA MET A 1 5.60 -2.29 -2.72
C MET A 1 6.76 -1.31 -2.75
N ALA A 2 6.77 -0.32 -1.87
CA ALA A 2 7.80 0.71 -1.83
C ALA A 2 7.96 1.27 -0.42
N THR A 3 9.18 1.66 -0.05
CA THR A 3 9.43 2.54 1.11
C THR A 3 9.10 3.98 0.68
N LEU A 4 7.82 4.33 0.59
CA LEU A 4 7.37 5.48 -0.20
C LEU A 4 7.30 6.77 0.62
N THR A 5 6.63 6.74 1.77
CA THR A 5 6.37 7.97 2.53
C THR A 5 6.72 7.86 4.01
N GLY A 6 7.27 8.92 4.60
CA GLY A 6 7.36 9.04 6.06
C GLY A 6 5.97 9.11 6.73
N ALA A 7 4.97 9.59 5.99
CA ALA A 7 3.58 9.69 6.42
C ALA A 7 2.93 8.33 6.72
N GLN A 8 3.40 7.25 6.09
CA GLN A 8 2.92 5.89 6.32
C GLN A 8 2.88 5.52 7.81
N SER A 9 3.91 5.92 8.57
CA SER A 9 4.02 5.60 9.99
C SER A 9 2.92 6.24 10.85
N PHE A 10 2.34 7.36 10.41
CA PHE A 10 1.20 8.00 11.08
C PHE A 10 -0.14 7.34 10.72
N VAL A 11 -0.19 6.59 9.62
CA VAL A 11 -1.40 5.89 9.15
C VAL A 11 -1.49 4.51 9.78
N SER A 12 -0.42 3.71 9.71
CA SER A 12 -0.43 2.29 10.14
C SER A 12 0.63 1.93 11.19
N GLY A 13 1.35 2.92 11.71
CA GLY A 13 2.41 2.68 12.69
C GLY A 13 3.69 2.10 12.09
N LYS A 14 4.59 1.65 12.97
CA LYS A 14 5.92 1.16 12.58
C LYS A 14 5.97 -0.28 12.09
N HIS A 15 4.96 -1.09 12.43
CA HIS A 15 4.98 -2.53 12.21
C HIS A 15 4.02 -3.03 11.13
N HIS A 16 3.08 -2.19 10.68
CA HIS A 16 2.15 -2.55 9.61
C HIS A 16 2.47 -1.74 8.36
N ALA A 17 2.58 -2.42 7.21
CA ALA A 17 2.54 -1.73 5.93
C ALA A 17 1.17 -1.10 5.72
N ALA A 18 1.14 0.06 5.07
CA ALA A 18 -0.11 0.69 4.67
C ALA A 18 -0.49 0.23 3.26
N LEU A 19 -1.63 -0.46 3.14
CA LEU A 19 -2.14 -0.99 1.88
C LEU A 19 -3.21 -0.08 1.29
N LEU A 20 -3.00 0.41 0.08
CA LEU A 20 -4.01 1.08 -0.73
C LEU A 20 -4.42 0.14 -1.89
N THR A 21 -5.71 -0.14 -2.04
CA THR A 21 -6.19 -1.10 -3.05
C THR A 21 -7.57 -0.72 -3.55
N ASN A 22 -7.85 -1.01 -4.83
CA ASN A 22 -9.17 -0.86 -5.44
C ASN A 22 -10.08 -2.08 -5.21
N CYS A 23 -9.61 -3.09 -4.49
CA CYS A 23 -10.28 -4.39 -4.38
C CYS A 23 -10.34 -4.87 -2.92
N ASN A 24 -11.54 -4.83 -2.33
CA ASN A 24 -11.78 -5.27 -0.95
C ASN A 24 -11.40 -6.74 -0.72
N GLU A 25 -11.69 -7.62 -1.69
CA GLU A 25 -11.32 -9.05 -1.62
C GLU A 25 -9.80 -9.22 -1.40
N TRP A 26 -8.99 -8.42 -2.09
CA TRP A 26 -7.54 -8.49 -1.98
C TRP A 26 -6.98 -7.70 -0.80
N GLU A 27 -7.70 -6.70 -0.32
CA GLU A 27 -7.42 -6.05 0.97
C GLU A 27 -7.49 -7.07 2.11
N GLU A 28 -8.61 -7.79 2.21
CA GLU A 28 -8.82 -8.81 3.24
C GLU A 28 -7.77 -9.92 3.16
N LYS A 29 -7.47 -10.40 1.95
CA LYS A 29 -6.43 -11.40 1.71
C LYS A 29 -5.05 -10.91 2.15
N ALA A 30 -4.68 -9.67 1.84
CA ALA A 30 -3.40 -9.10 2.23
C ALA A 30 -3.28 -8.92 3.75
N CYS A 31 -4.34 -8.43 4.41
CA CYS A 31 -4.36 -8.32 5.87
C CYS A 31 -4.30 -9.70 6.57
N LEU A 32 -4.99 -10.71 6.03
CA LEU A 32 -4.90 -12.08 6.55
C LEU A 32 -3.51 -12.68 6.32
N ALA A 33 -2.94 -12.50 5.12
CA ALA A 33 -1.59 -12.93 4.81
C ALA A 33 -0.58 -12.29 5.76
N GLY A 34 -0.68 -10.97 6.01
CA GLY A 34 0.20 -10.26 6.92
C GLY A 34 0.16 -10.82 8.35
N ARG A 35 -1.03 -11.13 8.86
CA ARG A 35 -1.17 -11.81 10.17
C ARG A 35 -0.57 -13.21 10.19
N ARG A 36 -0.67 -13.98 9.09
CA ARG A 36 -0.09 -15.33 8.97
C ARG A 36 1.44 -15.28 8.85
N SER A 37 2.00 -14.30 8.14
CA SER A 37 3.42 -14.19 7.86
C SER A 37 4.23 -13.47 8.94
N GLY A 38 3.59 -12.61 9.74
CA GLY A 38 4.27 -11.68 10.65
C GLY A 38 4.61 -10.33 10.00
N ASP A 39 4.71 -10.27 8.67
CA ASP A 39 4.75 -9.02 7.90
C ASP A 39 3.37 -8.33 7.89
N LEU A 40 3.01 -7.64 8.99
CA LEU A 40 1.67 -7.11 9.21
C LEU A 40 1.25 -6.04 8.18
N VAL A 41 -0.04 -5.97 7.87
CA VAL A 41 -0.62 -5.04 6.88
C VAL A 41 -1.89 -4.41 7.46
N ALA A 42 -2.05 -3.09 7.30
CA ALA A 42 -3.27 -2.36 7.62
C ALA A 42 -3.78 -1.60 6.38
N PRO A 43 -5.10 -1.54 6.16
CA PRO A 43 -5.67 -0.88 4.98
C PRO A 43 -5.66 0.64 5.12
N MET A 44 -5.54 1.31 3.98
CA MET A 44 -5.76 2.74 3.79
C MET A 44 -7.06 2.98 3.03
N THR A 45 -7.67 4.13 3.26
CA THR A 45 -8.88 4.54 2.55
C THR A 45 -8.60 4.75 1.06
N PHE A 46 -9.18 3.91 0.20
CA PHE A 46 -9.16 4.07 -1.25
C PHE A 46 -10.34 4.94 -1.72
N CYS A 47 -10.13 6.24 -1.83
CA CYS A 47 -11.10 7.19 -2.38
C CYS A 47 -10.43 8.12 -3.41
N PRO A 48 -10.19 7.64 -4.65
CA PRO A 48 -9.63 8.49 -5.71
C PRO A 48 -10.46 9.73 -6.00
N ASP A 49 -11.79 9.60 -5.94
CA ASP A 49 -12.77 10.68 -6.13
C ASP A 49 -12.63 11.82 -5.11
N LEU A 50 -12.28 11.50 -3.86
CA LEU A 50 -12.13 12.49 -2.79
C LEU A 50 -10.69 12.99 -2.62
N HIS A 51 -9.70 12.13 -2.78
CA HIS A 51 -8.31 12.44 -2.42
C HIS A 51 -7.44 12.85 -3.62
N PHE A 52 -7.81 12.50 -4.86
CA PHE A 52 -6.97 12.81 -6.03
C PHE A 52 -6.93 14.31 -6.36
N VAL A 53 -7.92 15.09 -5.88
CA VAL A 53 -7.93 16.55 -5.99
C VAL A 53 -6.67 17.19 -5.40
N ASP A 54 -6.03 16.55 -4.42
CA ASP A 54 -4.78 17.01 -3.82
C ASP A 54 -3.64 17.11 -4.84
N LEU A 55 -3.71 16.36 -5.95
CA LEU A 55 -2.69 16.35 -7.00
C LEU A 55 -3.04 17.25 -8.19
N LYS A 56 -4.06 18.12 -8.08
CA LYS A 56 -4.43 19.03 -9.17
C LYS A 56 -3.27 19.95 -9.56
N SER A 57 -2.99 20.01 -10.86
CA SER A 57 -2.03 20.95 -11.44
C SER A 57 -2.73 21.98 -12.32
N PRO A 58 -2.30 23.25 -12.34
CA PRO A 58 -2.82 24.26 -13.26
C PRO A 58 -2.27 24.15 -14.68
N VAL A 59 -1.19 23.38 -14.89
CA VAL A 59 -0.41 23.37 -16.15
C VAL A 59 -0.05 21.98 -16.66
N ALA A 60 -0.41 20.94 -15.93
CA ALA A 60 -0.15 19.54 -16.28
C ALA A 60 -1.36 18.70 -15.88
N ASP A 61 -1.38 17.42 -16.24
CA ASP A 61 -2.47 16.51 -15.87
C ASP A 61 -2.56 16.36 -14.33
N MET A 62 -1.42 16.30 -13.66
CA MET A 62 -1.32 16.24 -12.20
C MET A 62 0.04 16.74 -11.68
N ARG A 63 0.11 17.04 -10.39
CA ARG A 63 1.35 17.18 -9.61
C ARG A 63 1.73 15.82 -9.03
N ASN A 64 2.99 15.66 -8.64
CA ASN A 64 3.45 14.46 -7.94
C ASN A 64 3.25 14.52 -6.41
N SER A 65 3.04 15.70 -5.85
CA SER A 65 2.78 15.89 -4.42
C SER A 65 2.03 17.19 -4.13
N ASN A 66 1.49 17.28 -2.90
CA ASN A 66 0.92 18.48 -2.33
C ASN A 66 1.71 18.85 -1.07
N LEU A 67 2.30 20.05 -1.04
CA LEU A 67 3.08 20.56 0.10
C LEU A 67 2.21 21.29 1.14
N GLY A 68 0.94 21.52 0.83
CA GLY A 68 -0.02 22.21 1.68
C GLY A 68 -0.90 21.25 2.47
N LYS A 69 -2.08 21.74 2.83
CA LYS A 69 -3.13 20.89 3.41
C LYS A 69 -3.64 19.92 2.35
N THR A 70 -3.86 18.68 2.77
CA THR A 70 -4.38 17.57 1.96
C THR A 70 -5.72 17.14 2.53
N GLU A 71 -6.63 16.76 1.64
CA GLU A 71 -7.91 16.14 2.02
C GLU A 71 -7.69 14.65 2.36
N GLY A 72 -6.86 13.97 1.59
CA GLY A 72 -6.51 12.56 1.81
C GLY A 72 -5.28 12.37 2.72
N PRO A 73 -5.12 11.19 3.35
CA PRO A 73 -3.88 10.84 4.01
C PRO A 73 -2.69 10.93 3.01
N PRO A 74 -1.57 11.60 3.34
CA PRO A 74 -0.49 11.80 2.36
C PRO A 74 0.09 10.51 1.76
N SER A 75 0.10 9.41 2.53
CA SER A 75 0.50 8.08 2.01
C SER A 75 -0.52 7.52 1.00
N ALA A 76 -1.81 7.75 1.21
CA ALA A 76 -2.86 7.40 0.24
C ALA A 76 -2.76 8.26 -1.02
N VAL A 77 -2.56 9.58 -0.89
CA VAL A 77 -2.35 10.50 -2.02
C VAL A 77 -1.13 10.10 -2.86
N ALA A 78 -0.02 9.72 -2.21
CA ALA A 78 1.16 9.21 -2.89
C ALA A 78 0.88 7.89 -3.64
N GLY A 79 0.07 7.01 -3.07
CA GLY A 79 -0.44 5.82 -3.75
C GLY A 79 -1.31 6.17 -4.96
N LEU A 80 -2.25 7.11 -4.82
CA LEU A 80 -3.13 7.57 -5.90
C LEU A 80 -2.38 8.20 -7.07
N PHE A 81 -1.25 8.88 -6.83
CA PHE A 81 -0.36 9.32 -7.90
C PHE A 81 0.05 8.15 -8.82
N ILE A 82 0.44 7.02 -8.23
CA ILE A 82 0.78 5.80 -8.99
C ILE A 82 -0.46 5.26 -9.70
N GLY A 83 -1.59 5.18 -8.98
CA GLY A 83 -2.85 4.69 -9.51
C GLY A 83 -3.34 5.46 -10.72
N ALA A 84 -3.14 6.78 -10.75
CA ALA A 84 -3.60 7.64 -11.84
C ALA A 84 -2.99 7.30 -13.21
N HIS A 85 -1.82 6.64 -13.24
CA HIS A 85 -1.19 6.18 -14.47
C HIS A 85 -1.78 4.87 -15.03
N ILE A 86 -2.67 4.22 -14.28
CA ILE A 86 -3.33 2.97 -14.65
C ILE A 86 -4.83 3.03 -14.35
N GLU A 87 -5.42 4.23 -14.47
CA GLU A 87 -6.86 4.46 -14.26
C GLU A 87 -7.35 3.93 -12.89
N PHE A 88 -6.52 4.11 -11.86
CA PHE A 88 -6.75 3.62 -10.49
C PHE A 88 -7.06 2.12 -10.41
N GLY A 89 -6.56 1.36 -11.39
CA GLY A 89 -6.77 -0.08 -11.52
C GLY A 89 -8.09 -0.47 -12.18
N GLU A 90 -8.73 0.40 -12.96
CA GLU A 90 -9.93 0.03 -13.73
C GLU A 90 -9.67 -1.25 -14.56
N GLY A 91 -10.60 -2.21 -14.50
CA GLY A 91 -10.48 -3.50 -15.17
C GLY A 91 -9.47 -4.49 -14.58
N LEU A 92 -8.77 -4.14 -13.48
CA LEU A 92 -7.79 -5.02 -12.83
C LEU A 92 -7.81 -4.89 -11.29
N LYS A 93 -7.05 -5.77 -10.63
CA LYS A 93 -6.90 -5.74 -9.17
C LYS A 93 -5.56 -5.09 -8.85
N TRP A 94 -5.58 -3.90 -8.27
CA TRP A 94 -4.39 -3.11 -7.99
C TRP A 94 -4.16 -2.95 -6.49
N LEU A 95 -2.94 -3.27 -6.04
CA LEU A 95 -2.50 -3.14 -4.65
C LEU A 95 -1.20 -2.34 -4.60
N HIS A 96 -1.19 -1.32 -3.75
CA HIS A 96 0.00 -0.57 -3.39
C HIS A 96 0.31 -0.75 -1.90
N PHE A 97 1.51 -1.22 -1.59
CA PHE A 97 2.02 -1.36 -0.23
C PHE A 97 3.08 -0.30 0.03
N ASP A 98 2.81 0.62 0.96
CA ASP A 98 3.82 1.51 1.54
C ASP A 98 4.42 0.83 2.78
N ILE A 99 5.71 0.52 2.71
CA ILE A 99 6.47 -0.25 3.70
C ILE A 99 7.57 0.58 4.36
N ALA A 100 7.48 1.92 4.30
CA ALA A 100 8.55 2.81 4.76
C ALA A 100 9.04 2.50 6.17
N ALA A 101 8.14 2.44 7.16
CA ALA A 101 8.49 2.14 8.54
C ALA A 101 8.75 0.65 8.82
N PRO A 102 7.95 -0.32 8.35
CA PRO A 102 8.17 -1.73 8.70
C PRO A 102 9.41 -2.37 8.04
N ALA A 103 10.02 -1.71 7.05
CA ALA A 103 11.23 -2.21 6.39
C ALA A 103 12.49 -2.16 7.29
N GLU A 104 12.46 -1.45 8.41
CA GLU A 104 13.60 -1.30 9.33
C GLU A 104 13.20 -1.32 10.81
N SER A 105 14.17 -1.65 11.67
CA SER A 105 14.05 -1.59 13.13
C SER A 105 15.38 -1.17 13.74
N GLY A 106 15.45 0.08 14.21
CA GLY A 106 16.73 0.71 14.56
C GLY A 106 17.62 0.81 13.33
N ASP A 107 18.90 0.47 13.45
CA ASP A 107 19.87 0.59 12.35
C ASP A 107 19.94 -0.65 11.45
N ARG A 108 18.87 -1.47 11.39
CA ARG A 108 18.84 -2.75 10.67
C ARG A 108 17.57 -2.90 9.85
N ALA A 109 17.71 -3.48 8.65
CA ALA A 109 16.58 -3.90 7.84
C ALA A 109 15.89 -5.12 8.47
N THR A 110 14.55 -5.16 8.40
CA THR A 110 13.73 -6.30 8.88
C THR A 110 13.62 -7.42 7.86
N GLY A 111 13.82 -7.09 6.57
CA GLY A 111 13.53 -8.01 5.48
C GLY A 111 12.03 -8.17 5.20
N TYR A 112 11.21 -7.17 5.54
CA TYR A 112 9.77 -7.16 5.27
C TYR A 112 9.45 -7.38 3.78
N GLY A 113 8.46 -8.24 3.49
CA GLY A 113 7.89 -8.41 2.15
C GLY A 113 7.89 -9.85 1.63
N PRO A 114 9.01 -10.59 1.63
CA PRO A 114 9.06 -11.98 1.15
C PRO A 114 8.08 -12.90 1.88
N ALA A 115 7.94 -12.76 3.21
CA ALA A 115 7.01 -13.59 3.98
C ALA A 115 5.55 -13.23 3.66
N LEU A 116 5.22 -11.93 3.58
CA LEU A 116 3.91 -11.46 3.13
C LEU A 116 3.52 -12.03 1.77
N LEU A 117 4.38 -11.86 0.76
CA LEU A 117 4.10 -12.33 -0.60
C LEU A 117 4.00 -13.86 -0.68
N SER A 118 4.83 -14.57 0.09
CA SER A 118 4.76 -16.03 0.19
C SER A 118 3.42 -16.49 0.77
N CYS A 119 2.90 -15.84 1.82
CA CYS A 119 1.59 -16.17 2.36
C CYS A 119 0.43 -15.74 1.44
N LEU A 120 0.53 -14.58 0.80
CA LEU A 120 -0.53 -14.03 -0.05
C LEU A 120 -0.69 -14.83 -1.36
N LEU A 121 0.43 -15.19 -1.98
CA LEU A 121 0.46 -15.86 -3.30
C LEU A 121 0.85 -17.34 -3.22
N GLY A 122 1.11 -17.86 -2.02
CA GLY A 122 1.60 -19.22 -1.81
C GLY A 122 0.70 -20.31 -2.37
N HIS A 123 -0.62 -20.05 -2.45
CA HIS A 123 -1.59 -20.94 -3.08
C HIS A 123 -1.32 -21.20 -4.57
N LEU A 124 -0.55 -20.34 -5.23
CA LEU A 124 -0.11 -20.50 -6.62
C LEU A 124 1.16 -21.36 -6.74
N THR A 125 1.77 -21.74 -5.62
CA THR A 125 3.01 -22.51 -5.58
C THR A 125 2.75 -24.00 -5.32
N LYS A 126 3.78 -24.84 -5.49
CA LYS A 126 3.72 -26.27 -5.13
C LYS A 126 3.97 -26.54 -3.65
N ALA A 127 4.31 -25.52 -2.86
CA ALA A 127 4.68 -25.67 -1.45
C ALA A 127 3.48 -26.14 -0.61
N PRO A 128 3.56 -27.29 0.09
CA PRO A 128 2.42 -27.86 0.81
C PRO A 128 1.84 -26.92 1.88
N MET A 129 2.68 -26.15 2.56
CA MET A 129 2.29 -25.27 3.66
C MET A 129 1.34 -24.12 3.29
N PHE A 130 1.18 -23.82 1.99
CA PHE A 130 0.28 -22.77 1.49
C PHE A 130 -0.98 -23.31 0.79
N LYS A 131 -1.23 -24.62 0.84
CA LYS A 131 -2.40 -25.27 0.18
C LYS A 131 -3.69 -25.25 1.02
N HIS A 132 -3.76 -24.39 2.02
CA HIS A 132 -4.90 -24.19 2.93
C HIS A 132 -5.25 -22.70 3.02
#